data_AF-A0A7Y2PIZ6-F1
#
_entry.id   AF-A0A7Y2PIZ6-F1
#
_cell.length_a   1.000
_cell.length_b   1.000
_cell.length_c   1.000
_cell.angle_alpha   90.00
_cell.angle_beta   90.00
_cell.angle_gamma   90.00
#
_symmetry.space_group_name_H-M   'P 1'
#
loop_
_entity.id
_entity.type
_entity.pdbx_description
1 polymer ?
#
loop_
_entity_poly.entity_id
_entity_poly.type
_entity_poly.pdbx_seq_one_letter_code
_entity_poly.pdbx_strand_id
1 'polypeptide(L)'
;LDAINQRIEMLYDRDHCIGHAYFTPLAQVPDGDERFVALQQVFSTRILPLLEEYFFEDWQKIRLVLADNQKSPAASFVVEGQDQEDDLARLFGSDHGMDSYSTKRHYAVQEAAFSNPDAYIGIYLTLST
;
A
#
# COMPACT_ATOMS: atom_id res chain seq x y z
N LEU A 1 -4.16 -6.59 12.74
CA LEU A 1 -3.58 -5.23 12.84
C LEU A 1 -2.10 -5.27 13.20
N ASP A 2 -1.71 -6.20 14.07
CA ASP A 2 -0.34 -6.37 14.57
C ASP A 2 0.73 -6.31 13.47
N ALA A 3 0.55 -7.02 12.36
CA ALA A 3 1.51 -7.00 11.24
C ALA A 3 1.76 -5.61 10.67
N ILE A 4 0.72 -4.80 10.49
CA ILE A 4 0.83 -3.42 9.98
C ILE A 4 1.51 -2.54 11.04
N ASN A 5 1.04 -2.62 12.30
CA ASN A 5 1.56 -1.79 13.38
C ASN A 5 3.03 -2.09 13.70
N GLN A 6 3.47 -3.36 13.65
CA GLN A 6 4.89 -3.71 13.80
C GLN A 6 5.76 -3.05 12.73
N ARG A 7 5.28 -2.95 11.48
CA ARG A 7 6.04 -2.31 10.40
C ARG A 7 6.02 -0.79 10.50
N ILE A 8 4.90 -0.20 10.92
CA ILE A 8 4.82 1.24 11.21
C ILE A 8 5.79 1.59 12.34
N GLU A 9 5.82 0.81 13.42
CA GLU A 9 6.73 1.03 14.55
C GLU A 9 8.20 1.03 14.12
N MET A 10 8.57 0.14 13.21
CA MET A 10 9.95 0.03 12.70
C MET A 10 10.33 1.14 11.71
N LEU A 11 9.37 1.63 10.91
CA LEU A 11 9.62 2.61 9.84
C LEU A 11 9.32 4.06 10.27
N TYR A 12 8.60 4.24 11.37
CA TYR A 12 8.13 5.51 11.88
C TYR A 12 8.36 5.60 13.40
N ASP A 13 7.35 5.26 14.22
CA ASP A 13 7.44 5.13 15.67
C ASP A 13 6.21 4.39 16.25
N ARG A 14 6.18 4.20 17.58
CA ARG A 14 5.06 3.56 18.30
C ARG A 14 3.80 4.41 18.39
N ASP A 15 3.93 5.73 18.39
CA ASP A 15 2.81 6.65 18.63
C ASP A 15 1.89 6.76 17.39
N HIS A 16 2.36 6.29 16.22
CA HIS A 16 1.61 6.26 14.97
C HIS A 16 0.97 4.90 14.66
N CYS A 17 0.89 3.99 15.65
CA CYS A 17 0.16 2.73 15.45
C CYS A 17 -1.31 2.98 15.10
N ILE A 18 -1.83 2.22 14.14
CA ILE A 18 -3.23 2.30 13.73
C ILE A 18 -4.10 1.66 14.82
N GLY A 19 -5.00 2.45 15.37
CA GLY A 19 -5.97 2.00 16.37
C GLY A 19 -7.09 1.13 15.78
N HIS A 20 -7.69 0.27 16.61
CA HIS A 20 -8.77 -0.63 16.18
C HIS A 20 -10.05 0.07 15.72
N ALA A 21 -10.23 1.35 16.05
CA ALA A 21 -11.44 2.13 15.76
C ALA A 21 -11.83 2.15 14.27
N TYR A 22 -10.85 2.13 13.36
CA TYR A 22 -11.10 2.07 11.91
C TYR A 22 -11.82 0.79 11.48
N PHE A 23 -11.63 -0.31 12.23
CA PHE A 23 -12.16 -1.63 11.90
C PHE A 23 -13.38 -2.01 12.75
N THR A 24 -13.63 -1.32 13.87
CA THR A 24 -14.80 -1.56 14.72
C THR A 24 -16.14 -1.60 13.96
N PRO A 25 -16.41 -0.74 12.96
CA PRO A 25 -17.66 -0.81 12.19
C PRO A 25 -17.86 -2.13 11.46
N LEU A 26 -16.79 -2.84 11.08
CA LEU A 26 -16.88 -4.14 10.37
C LEU A 26 -17.52 -5.22 11.22
N ALA A 27 -17.45 -5.11 12.55
CA ALA A 27 -18.08 -6.05 13.48
C ALA A 27 -19.62 -6.01 13.41
N GLN A 28 -20.18 -4.90 12.91
CA GLN A 28 -21.63 -4.75 12.71
C GLN A 28 -22.10 -5.24 11.33
N VAL A 29 -21.17 -5.57 10.43
CA VAL A 29 -21.48 -6.08 9.09
C VAL A 29 -21.55 -7.61 9.13
N PRO A 30 -22.59 -8.25 8.55
CA PRO A 30 -22.66 -9.70 8.43
C PRO A 30 -21.43 -10.29 7.75
N ASP A 31 -21.03 -11.49 8.16
CA ASP A 31 -19.86 -12.15 7.59
C ASP A 31 -20.07 -12.53 6.12
N GLY A 32 -18.97 -12.63 5.36
CA GLY A 32 -18.99 -12.88 3.92
C GLY A 32 -18.75 -11.63 3.08
N ASP A 33 -19.33 -11.60 1.88
CA ASP A 33 -19.03 -10.60 0.85
C ASP A 33 -19.29 -9.16 1.30
N GLU A 34 -20.36 -8.92 2.06
CA GLU A 34 -20.69 -7.57 2.57
C GLU A 34 -19.59 -7.03 3.49
N ARG A 35 -19.07 -7.86 4.40
CA ARG A 35 -17.96 -7.48 5.28
C ARG A 35 -16.68 -7.29 4.50
N PHE A 36 -16.45 -8.09 3.46
CA PHE A 36 -15.30 -7.90 2.59
C PHE A 36 -15.37 -6.57 1.85
N VAL A 37 -16.51 -6.22 1.25
CA VAL A 37 -16.72 -4.90 0.63
C VAL A 37 -16.51 -3.76 1.63
N ALA A 38 -17.01 -3.89 2.86
CA ALA A 38 -16.77 -2.89 3.90
C ALA A 38 -15.28 -2.79 4.26
N LEU A 39 -14.54 -3.90 4.31
CA LEU A 39 -13.08 -3.90 4.51
C LEU A 39 -12.34 -3.19 3.37
N GLN A 40 -12.76 -3.39 2.12
CA GLN A 40 -12.22 -2.69 0.96
C GLN A 40 -12.34 -1.18 1.13
N GLN A 41 -13.54 -0.71 1.50
CA GLN A 41 -13.81 0.70 1.74
C GLN A 41 -12.96 1.26 2.90
N VAL A 42 -12.81 0.52 3.99
CA VAL A 42 -11.93 0.94 5.11
C VAL A 42 -10.49 1.11 4.61
N PHE A 43 -9.99 0.17 3.80
CA PHE A 43 -8.62 0.26 3.29
C PHE A 43 -8.43 1.44 2.34
N SER A 44 -9.28 1.58 1.33
CA SER A 44 -9.13 2.63 0.30
C SER A 44 -9.42 4.03 0.81
N THR A 45 -10.35 4.20 1.75
CA THR A 45 -10.77 5.54 2.23
C THR A 45 -10.14 5.97 3.55
N ARG A 46 -9.58 5.03 4.32
CA ARG A 46 -9.01 5.33 5.65
C ARG A 46 -7.56 4.87 5.77
N ILE A 47 -7.28 3.59 5.58
CA ILE A 47 -5.96 3.03 5.89
C ILE A 47 -4.90 3.53 4.93
N LEU A 48 -5.14 3.45 3.61
CA LEU A 48 -4.15 3.89 2.63
C LEU A 48 -3.89 5.40 2.71
N PRO A 49 -4.92 6.29 2.74
CA PRO A 49 -4.70 7.72 2.96
C PRO A 49 -3.96 8.05 4.26
N LEU A 50 -4.24 7.32 5.36
CA LEU A 50 -3.51 7.52 6.62
C LEU A 50 -2.02 7.17 6.48
N LEU A 51 -1.70 6.11 5.73
CA LEU A 51 -0.30 5.75 5.44
C LEU A 51 0.37 6.78 4.53
N GLU A 52 -0.36 7.36 3.56
CA GLU A 52 0.14 8.48 2.75
C GLU A 52 0.51 9.68 3.64
N GLU A 53 -0.34 10.03 4.61
CA GLU A 53 -0.08 11.09 5.58
C GLU A 53 1.12 10.77 6.49
N TYR A 54 1.18 9.57 7.06
CA TYR A 54 2.27 9.16 7.95
C TYR A 54 3.63 9.16 7.26
N PHE A 55 3.68 8.72 6.01
CA PHE A 55 4.93 8.58 5.29
C PHE A 55 5.23 9.74 4.34
N PHE A 56 4.45 10.83 4.37
CA PHE A 56 4.60 11.98 3.47
C PHE A 56 4.70 11.56 2.00
N GLU A 57 3.79 10.68 1.57
CA GLU A 57 3.77 10.09 0.23
C GLU A 57 5.04 9.29 -0.15
N ASP A 58 5.81 8.81 0.83
CA ASP A 58 6.89 7.82 0.61
C ASP A 58 6.28 6.43 0.33
N TRP A 59 5.81 6.27 -0.90
CA TRP A 59 5.18 5.06 -1.42
C TRP A 59 6.04 3.80 -1.28
N GLN A 60 7.37 3.94 -1.25
CA GLN A 60 8.25 2.82 -1.01
C GLN A 60 8.07 2.28 0.42
N LYS A 61 7.99 3.16 1.42
CA LYS A 61 7.69 2.74 2.81
C LYS A 61 6.27 2.21 2.96
N ILE A 62 5.29 2.82 2.30
CA ILE A 62 3.89 2.35 2.31
C ILE A 62 3.82 0.89 1.80
N ARG A 63 4.50 0.59 0.69
CA ARG A 63 4.62 -0.78 0.17
C ARG A 63 5.22 -1.75 1.18
N LEU A 64 6.23 -1.34 1.93
CA LEU A 64 6.84 -2.17 2.96
C LEU A 64 5.85 -2.42 4.11
N VAL A 65 5.13 -1.40 4.59
CA VAL A 65 4.10 -1.55 5.64
C VAL A 65 3.00 -2.54 5.22
N LEU A 66 2.57 -2.46 3.97
CA LEU A 66 1.57 -3.37 3.41
C LEU A 66 2.16 -4.72 2.97
N ALA A 67 3.48 -4.92 3.06
CA ALA A 67 4.23 -6.07 2.55
C ALA A 67 4.06 -6.35 1.05
N ASP A 68 3.75 -5.33 0.24
CA ASP A 68 3.59 -5.47 -1.20
C ASP A 68 4.88 -5.93 -1.89
N ASN A 69 6.05 -5.66 -1.31
CA ASN A 69 7.34 -6.18 -1.79
C ASN A 69 7.51 -7.70 -1.61
N GLN A 70 6.60 -8.36 -0.88
CA GLN A 70 6.61 -9.80 -0.60
C GLN A 70 5.39 -10.52 -1.21
N LYS A 71 4.56 -9.81 -1.97
CA LYS A 71 3.36 -10.34 -2.62
C LYS A 71 3.59 -10.50 -4.12
N SER A 72 2.67 -11.21 -4.77
CA SER A 72 2.58 -11.14 -6.23
C SER A 72 2.16 -9.72 -6.67
N PRO A 73 2.51 -9.29 -7.89
CA PRO A 73 2.10 -7.99 -8.41
C PRO A 73 0.59 -7.77 -8.44
N ALA A 74 -0.21 -8.84 -8.57
CA ALA A 74 -1.68 -8.79 -8.57
C ALA A 74 -2.31 -8.68 -7.16
N ALA A 75 -1.52 -8.92 -6.11
CA ALA A 75 -1.94 -8.80 -4.71
C ALA A 75 -1.29 -7.58 -4.02
N SER A 76 -0.62 -6.70 -4.78
CA SER A 76 0.04 -5.51 -4.25
C SER A 76 -0.90 -4.32 -4.33
N PHE A 77 -1.14 -3.62 -3.23
CA PHE A 77 -1.96 -2.40 -3.22
C PHE A 77 -1.29 -1.26 -3.97
N VAL A 78 0.03 -1.19 -3.91
CA VAL A 78 0.84 -0.17 -4.58
C VAL A 78 1.89 -0.84 -5.47
N VAL A 79 1.84 -0.50 -6.75
CA VAL A 79 2.75 -1.00 -7.79
C VAL A 79 3.68 0.10 -8.28
N GLU A 80 4.87 -0.29 -8.69
CA GLU A 80 5.86 0.60 -9.30
C GLU A 80 5.59 0.69 -10.81
N GLY A 81 5.53 1.91 -11.33
CA GLY A 81 5.34 2.16 -12.76
C GLY A 81 6.53 1.64 -13.56
N GLN A 82 6.25 0.84 -14.58
CA GLN A 82 7.30 0.20 -15.40
C GLN A 82 7.77 1.07 -16.57
N ASP A 83 7.00 2.09 -16.93
CA ASP A 83 7.20 2.89 -18.15
C ASP A 83 7.94 4.21 -17.90
N GLN A 84 8.68 4.31 -16.79
CA GLN A 84 9.30 5.56 -16.36
C GLN A 84 10.28 6.14 -17.40
N GLU A 85 11.10 5.31 -18.04
CA GLU A 85 12.05 5.78 -19.07
C GLU A 85 11.33 6.26 -20.33
N ASP A 86 10.30 5.53 -20.77
CA ASP A 86 9.49 5.90 -21.94
C ASP A 86 8.73 7.21 -21.70
N ASP A 87 8.20 7.40 -20.49
CA ASP A 87 7.54 8.65 -20.07
C ASP A 87 8.53 9.82 -20.01
N LEU A 88 9.74 9.61 -19.47
CA LEU A 88 10.78 10.63 -19.43
C LEU A 88 11.22 11.05 -20.83
N ALA A 89 11.45 10.09 -21.72
CA ALA A 89 11.80 10.35 -23.11
C ALA A 89 10.68 11.10 -23.84
N ARG A 90 9.40 10.78 -23.56
CA ARG A 90 8.25 11.47 -24.15
C ARG A 90 8.07 12.90 -23.62
N LEU A 91 8.31 13.14 -22.33
CA LEU A 91 8.09 14.44 -21.68
C LEU A 91 9.26 15.41 -21.90
N PHE A 92 10.49 14.92 -21.84
CA PHE A 92 11.71 15.74 -21.82
C PHE A 92 12.66 15.47 -22.99
N GLY A 93 12.34 14.50 -23.86
CA GLY A 93 13.17 14.09 -24.99
C GLY A 93 14.20 13.01 -24.59
N SER A 94 14.71 12.26 -25.57
CA SER A 94 15.65 11.16 -25.34
C SER A 94 17.06 11.59 -24.91
N ASP A 95 17.35 12.89 -24.88
CA ASP A 95 18.61 13.48 -24.40
C ASP A 95 18.37 14.29 -23.11
N HIS A 96 17.47 13.80 -22.24
CA HIS A 96 17.06 14.52 -21.04
C HIS A 96 18.15 14.63 -19.97
N GLY A 97 19.27 13.90 -20.10
CA GLY A 97 20.41 13.95 -19.17
C GLY A 97 20.13 13.52 -17.73
N MET A 98 18.88 13.21 -17.38
CA MET A 98 18.49 12.65 -16.09
C MET A 98 18.93 11.19 -15.98
N ASP A 99 19.61 10.86 -14.88
CA ASP A 99 19.97 9.48 -14.52
C ASP A 99 18.88 8.82 -13.65
N SER A 100 18.95 7.50 -13.51
CA SER A 100 18.00 6.69 -12.73
C SER A 100 18.01 6.97 -11.22
N TYR A 101 18.98 7.75 -10.72
CA TYR A 101 19.04 8.21 -9.33
C TYR A 101 18.33 9.56 -9.13
N SER A 102 18.25 10.37 -10.18
CA SER A 102 17.58 11.68 -10.17
C SER A 102 16.07 11.58 -10.40
N THR A 103 15.60 10.48 -10.97
CA THR A 103 14.20 10.29 -11.35
C THR A 103 13.44 9.55 -10.25
N LYS A 104 12.46 10.21 -9.63
CA LYS A 104 11.61 9.59 -8.61
C LYS A 104 10.80 8.45 -9.25
N ARG A 105 10.93 7.24 -8.69
CA ARG A 105 10.08 6.10 -9.06
C ARG A 105 8.62 6.50 -8.96
N HIS A 106 7.86 6.22 -10.01
CA HIS A 106 6.42 6.45 -10.00
C HIS A 106 5.74 5.25 -9.35
N TYR A 107 4.78 5.53 -8.47
CA TYR A 107 3.95 4.54 -7.82
C TYR A 107 2.50 4.81 -8.14
N ALA A 108 1.72 3.73 -8.25
CA ALA A 108 0.29 3.81 -8.49
C ALA A 108 -0.45 2.84 -7.58
N VAL A 109 -1.62 3.28 -7.11
CA VAL A 109 -2.55 2.41 -6.38
C VAL A 109 -3.21 1.47 -7.38
N GLN A 110 -3.18 0.17 -7.07
CA GLN A 110 -3.85 -0.86 -7.85
C GLN A 110 -5.24 -1.11 -7.27
N GLU A 111 -6.27 -0.45 -7.81
CA GLU A 111 -7.65 -0.57 -7.34
C GLU A 111 -8.15 -2.03 -7.28
N ALA A 112 -7.74 -2.86 -8.24
CA ALA A 112 -8.09 -4.28 -8.28
C ALA A 112 -7.59 -5.07 -7.06
N ALA A 113 -6.53 -4.61 -6.40
CA ALA A 113 -5.97 -5.29 -5.22
C ALA A 113 -6.90 -5.19 -4.01
N PHE A 114 -7.73 -4.14 -3.91
CA PHE A 114 -8.74 -4.06 -2.85
C PHE A 114 -9.76 -5.21 -2.98
N SER A 115 -10.15 -5.58 -4.20
CA SER A 115 -11.05 -6.73 -4.39
C SER A 115 -10.35 -8.09 -4.33
N ASN A 116 -9.04 -8.13 -4.06
CA ASN A 116 -8.26 -9.37 -3.99
C ASN A 116 -7.99 -9.78 -2.52
N PRO A 117 -8.59 -10.87 -2.01
CA PRO A 117 -8.33 -11.36 -0.64
C PRO A 117 -6.85 -11.62 -0.35
N ASP A 118 -6.09 -12.09 -1.34
CA ASP A 118 -4.67 -12.40 -1.18
C ASP A 118 -3.84 -11.16 -0.85
N ALA A 119 -4.30 -9.97 -1.27
CA ALA A 119 -3.66 -8.71 -0.94
C ALA A 119 -3.66 -8.45 0.57
N TYR A 120 -4.74 -8.82 1.26
CA TYR A 120 -4.89 -8.68 2.71
C TYR A 120 -4.18 -9.82 3.45
N ILE A 121 -4.31 -11.06 2.96
CA ILE A 121 -3.66 -12.23 3.55
C ILE A 121 -2.14 -12.05 3.56
N GLY A 122 -1.57 -11.58 2.45
CA GLY A 122 -0.13 -11.35 2.32
C GLY A 122 0.45 -10.35 3.34
N ILE A 123 -0.37 -9.46 3.90
CA ILE A 123 0.07 -8.50 4.92
C ILE A 123 0.60 -9.22 6.16
N TYR A 124 -0.11 -10.25 6.64
CA TYR A 124 0.20 -10.92 7.90
C TYR A 124 0.81 -12.31 7.70
N LEU A 125 0.57 -12.98 6.57
CA LEU A 125 1.11 -14.31 6.30
C LEU A 125 2.65 -14.35 6.33
N THR A 126 3.30 -13.25 5.96
CA THR A 126 4.76 -13.10 6.00
C THR A 126 5.36 -13.11 7.41
N LEU A 127 4.54 -12.96 8.46
CA LEU A 127 4.97 -12.99 9.87
C LEU A 127 4.55 -14.27 10.60
N SER A 128 3.70 -15.09 9.98
CA SER A 128 3.27 -16.39 10.50
C SER A 128 4.37 -17.42 10.26
N THR A 129 5.39 -17.44 11.12
CA THR A 129 6.46 -18.45 11.14
C THR A 129 6.27 -19.39 12.31
#